data_AF-A0AAE1Y1G9-F1
#
_entry.id   AF-A0AAE1Y1G9-F1
#
_cell.length_a   1.000
_cell.length_b   1.000
_cell.length_c   1.000
_cell.angle_alpha   90.00
_cell.angle_beta   90.00
_cell.angle_gamma   90.00
#
_symmetry.space_group_name_H-M   'P 1'
#
loop_
_entity.id
_entity.type
_entity.pdbx_description
1 polymer ?
#
loop_
_entity_poly.entity_id
_entity_poly.type
_entity_poly.pdbx_seq_one_letter_code
_entity_poly.pdbx_strand_id
1 'polypeptide(L)'
;MELRYHSLLLLLSLFNFLALNRANDDGGAGVIKVNYKFAGSDASLSALRAHDDVRHLAILAGVDLPLGGTGRPDAVGLYYAKIGIGTPSKDYYVQVDTGSDITWVNCIQCHQCPRRGYHGIELTLYNPRDSLTAKLVSCTQDFCKEIGGGLSGCTANTSCLYTEVYGDGSYSMGYFVEDVVQYDRVSGDLQTKSANGSVIFGCGARQSGDLGPSDDALDGILGFGKSNSSMLSQLASSGRVKKMFAHCLDGVNGGGIFAIGHVVQPQVNTTPLVPDTPHYNVNMTAVQVGHDFLNLTTDVYMIGDKKGAIIDSGTTLAYLPEVIYDPLVKKILSWQLDLKLQTLHDQYTCFDYSGSVDDGFPPVTLHFENSLSLKVYPHDYLFPFEDLICIGWQNSGVESQDKKNITLLGDLVLSNKLVLYDLEKQAIGWTEYNCSSSIELKDEITGSVHLVGAHSLSRGCSVSVRAIFFLLMALLHDFKRLQAPIAALAATMPDSCSTMDSCHVATAAAISNLQQLSLTFSWMDKTPSPHQRLHYITHMQNTLQSACTEWV
;
A
#
# COMPACT_ATOMS: atom_id res chain seq x y z
N MET A 1 13.40 -43.47 40.51
CA MET A 1 13.12 -42.18 41.20
C MET A 1 12.78 -41.08 40.19
N GLU A 2 13.37 -41.09 38.99
CA GLU A 2 13.04 -40.14 37.90
C GLU A 2 11.64 -40.30 37.28
N LEU A 3 11.10 -41.53 37.14
CA LEU A 3 9.73 -41.70 36.61
C LEU A 3 8.63 -41.07 37.49
N ARG A 4 8.86 -40.95 38.80
CA ARG A 4 7.90 -40.30 39.72
C ARG A 4 7.98 -38.78 39.65
N TYR A 5 9.11 -38.22 39.21
CA TYR A 5 9.30 -36.77 39.06
C TYR A 5 8.60 -36.25 37.80
N HIS A 6 8.65 -37.01 36.70
CA HIS A 6 7.96 -36.65 35.45
C HIS A 6 6.43 -36.78 35.55
N SER A 7 5.90 -37.78 36.26
CA SER A 7 4.45 -37.86 36.52
C SER A 7 3.95 -36.73 37.43
N LEU A 8 4.77 -36.26 38.38
CA LEU A 8 4.42 -35.15 39.27
C LEU A 8 4.41 -33.80 38.54
N LEU A 9 5.37 -33.57 37.65
CA LEU A 9 5.43 -32.39 36.77
C LEU A 9 4.28 -32.38 35.75
N LEU A 10 3.89 -33.53 35.21
CA LEU A 10 2.73 -33.64 34.31
C LEU A 10 1.43 -33.33 35.06
N LEU A 11 1.25 -33.87 36.27
CA LEU A 11 0.09 -33.61 37.13
C LEU A 11 0.02 -32.14 37.59
N LEU A 12 1.15 -31.51 37.92
CA LEU A 12 1.23 -30.08 38.24
C LEU A 12 0.95 -29.20 37.01
N SER A 13 1.33 -29.62 35.81
CA SER A 13 1.00 -28.91 34.57
C SER A 13 -0.49 -29.02 34.22
N LEU A 14 -1.11 -30.19 34.41
CA LEU A 14 -2.55 -30.42 34.22
C LEU A 14 -3.41 -29.71 35.28
N PHE A 15 -2.94 -29.62 36.53
CA PHE A 15 -3.62 -28.83 37.58
C PHE A 15 -3.55 -27.32 37.32
N ASN A 16 -2.41 -26.81 36.81
CA ASN A 16 -2.33 -25.42 36.36
C ASN A 16 -3.20 -25.17 35.12
N PHE A 17 -3.32 -26.15 34.20
CA PHE A 17 -4.18 -26.03 33.02
C PHE A 17 -5.68 -26.09 33.33
N LEU A 18 -6.08 -26.83 34.37
CA LEU A 18 -7.47 -26.88 34.87
C LEU A 18 -7.79 -25.70 35.81
N ALA A 19 -6.80 -25.15 36.52
CA ALA A 19 -6.97 -23.94 37.34
C ALA A 19 -7.02 -22.66 36.49
N LEU A 20 -6.29 -22.60 35.37
CA LEU A 20 -6.36 -21.50 34.40
C LEU A 20 -7.61 -21.53 33.51
N ASN A 21 -8.31 -22.67 33.44
CA ASN A 21 -9.60 -22.80 32.73
C ASN A 21 -10.84 -22.81 33.66
N ARG A 22 -10.67 -22.51 34.95
CA ARG A 22 -11.77 -22.30 35.90
C ARG A 22 -11.69 -20.91 36.53
N ALA A 23 -11.86 -19.90 35.68
CA ALA A 23 -12.31 -18.57 36.07
C ALA A 23 -12.98 -17.87 34.88
N ASN A 24 -14.09 -18.45 34.41
CA ASN A 24 -15.27 -17.75 33.90
C ASN A 24 -16.27 -18.78 33.36
N ASP A 25 -16.88 -19.51 34.30
CA ASP A 25 -18.26 -19.95 34.11
C ASP A 25 -18.99 -19.50 35.38
N ASP A 26 -19.43 -18.24 35.35
CA ASP A 26 -20.46 -17.75 36.24
C ASP A 26 -21.47 -17.01 35.35
N GLY A 27 -22.59 -17.66 35.10
CA GLY A 27 -23.74 -17.08 34.43
C GLY A 27 -24.29 -15.93 35.27
N GLY A 28 -23.87 -14.72 34.94
CA GLY A 28 -24.42 -13.49 35.49
C GLY A 28 -24.33 -12.41 34.43
N ALA A 29 -25.43 -11.69 34.19
CA ALA A 29 -25.48 -10.58 33.24
C ALA A 29 -24.27 -9.64 33.44
N GLY A 30 -23.33 -9.65 32.50
CA GLY A 30 -22.10 -8.88 32.56
C GLY A 30 -22.41 -7.39 32.41
N VAL A 31 -22.61 -6.72 33.54
CA VAL A 31 -22.59 -5.26 33.60
C VAL A 31 -21.17 -4.81 33.27
N ILE A 32 -21.00 -4.09 32.16
CA ILE A 32 -19.75 -3.43 31.80
C ILE A 32 -19.38 -2.51 32.98
N LYS A 33 -18.35 -2.88 33.76
CA LYS A 33 -17.75 -1.96 34.73
C LYS A 33 -16.93 -0.93 33.98
N VAL A 34 -17.59 0.18 33.63
CA VAL A 34 -16.94 1.37 33.10
C VAL A 34 -16.21 2.06 34.25
N ASN A 35 -14.88 1.96 34.28
CA ASN A 35 -14.08 2.79 35.16
C ASN A 35 -13.91 4.17 34.50
N TYR A 36 -14.58 5.19 35.05
CA TYR A 36 -14.38 6.57 34.60
C TYR A 36 -12.95 7.00 34.92
N LYS A 37 -12.25 7.64 33.97
CA LYS A 37 -10.86 8.14 34.14
C LYS A 37 -10.71 9.08 35.35
N PHE A 38 -11.80 9.70 35.80
CA PHE A 38 -11.85 10.60 36.96
C PHE A 38 -12.64 10.03 38.15
N ALA A 39 -12.86 8.71 38.21
CA ALA A 39 -13.54 8.10 39.35
C ALA A 39 -12.69 8.26 40.63
N GLY A 40 -13.19 9.05 41.58
CA GLY A 40 -12.57 9.23 42.90
C GLY A 40 -11.49 10.31 43.00
N SER A 41 -11.28 11.14 41.96
CA SER A 41 -10.43 12.33 42.05
C SER A 41 -11.25 13.62 41.93
N ASP A 42 -10.93 14.63 42.74
CA ASP A 42 -11.41 16.01 42.57
C ASP A 42 -10.75 16.61 41.31
N ALA A 43 -11.17 16.13 40.14
CA ALA A 43 -10.71 16.66 38.86
C ALA A 43 -11.16 18.12 38.74
N SER A 44 -10.20 19.04 38.60
CA SER A 44 -10.51 20.45 38.42
C SER A 44 -11.38 20.65 37.18
N LEU A 45 -12.25 21.67 37.18
CA LEU A 45 -13.04 22.04 36.00
C LEU A 45 -12.17 22.25 34.75
N SER A 46 -10.91 22.66 34.92
CA SER A 46 -9.92 22.76 33.83
C SER A 46 -9.47 21.42 33.27
N ALA A 47 -9.34 20.36 34.09
CA ALA A 47 -8.98 19.02 33.63
C ALA A 47 -10.15 18.34 32.90
N LEU A 48 -11.38 18.58 33.37
CA LEU A 48 -12.60 18.12 32.67
C LEU A 48 -12.79 18.86 31.35
N ARG A 49 -12.61 20.19 31.33
CA ARG A 49 -12.62 20.98 30.08
C ARG A 49 -11.54 20.54 29.12
N ALA A 50 -10.28 20.37 29.56
CA ALA A 50 -9.23 19.88 28.68
C ALA A 50 -9.50 18.46 28.15
N HIS A 51 -10.14 17.59 28.95
CA HIS A 51 -10.54 16.26 28.49
C HIS A 51 -11.69 16.32 27.46
N ASP A 52 -12.68 17.17 27.70
CA ASP A 52 -13.80 17.41 26.78
C ASP A 52 -13.32 18.14 25.52
N ASP A 53 -12.40 19.10 25.61
CA ASP A 53 -11.78 19.79 24.48
C ASP A 53 -11.02 18.79 23.60
N VAL A 54 -10.24 17.86 24.18
CA VAL A 54 -9.58 16.78 23.45
C VAL A 54 -10.58 15.80 22.81
N ARG A 55 -11.78 15.65 23.37
CA ARG A 55 -12.86 14.81 22.83
C ARG A 55 -13.71 15.52 21.76
N HIS A 56 -13.83 16.84 21.85
CA HIS A 56 -14.68 17.70 21.01
C HIS A 56 -13.92 18.50 19.96
N LEU A 57 -12.59 18.46 19.96
CA LEU A 57 -11.79 18.95 18.83
C LEU A 57 -12.19 18.16 17.57
N ALA A 58 -12.77 18.86 16.60
CA ALA A 58 -12.85 18.40 15.22
C ALA A 58 -11.40 18.18 14.76
N ILE A 59 -10.98 16.92 14.71
CA ILE A 59 -9.56 16.55 14.62
C ILE A 59 -9.00 17.03 13.27
N LEU A 60 -8.08 17.99 13.25
CA LEU A 60 -7.31 18.39 12.06
C LEU A 60 -5.86 17.87 12.15
N ALA A 61 -5.71 16.66 12.70
CA ALA A 61 -4.41 16.01 12.87
C ALA A 61 -3.99 15.32 11.57
N GLY A 62 -2.67 15.20 11.37
CA GLY A 62 -2.11 14.41 10.27
C GLY A 62 -2.50 12.94 10.36
N VAL A 63 -2.64 12.28 9.22
CA VAL A 63 -2.82 10.83 9.09
C VAL A 63 -1.61 10.26 8.38
N ASP A 64 -1.10 9.15 8.89
CA ASP A 64 -0.10 8.31 8.26
C ASP A 64 -0.83 7.07 7.70
N LEU A 65 -0.68 6.79 6.40
CA LEU A 65 -1.25 5.61 5.76
C LEU A 65 -0.12 4.65 5.41
N PRO A 66 0.01 3.51 6.13
CA PRO A 66 1.06 2.55 5.84
C PRO A 66 0.95 2.03 4.41
N LEU A 67 2.01 2.22 3.62
CA LEU A 67 2.12 1.78 2.23
C LEU A 67 2.90 0.47 2.08
N GLY A 68 2.48 -0.34 1.11
CA GLY A 68 3.27 -1.41 0.50
C GLY A 68 3.10 -1.43 -1.01
N GLY A 69 3.65 -2.46 -1.65
CA GLY A 69 3.62 -2.61 -3.10
C GLY A 69 4.85 -2.03 -3.79
N THR A 70 4.83 -1.99 -5.11
CA THR A 70 5.95 -1.58 -5.97
C THR A 70 5.45 -0.98 -7.27
N GLY A 71 6.01 0.15 -7.68
CA GLY A 71 5.72 0.85 -8.94
C GLY A 71 6.33 0.21 -10.18
N ARG A 72 7.10 -0.87 -10.02
CA ARG A 72 7.82 -1.51 -11.11
C ARG A 72 6.88 -2.18 -12.13
N PRO A 73 6.92 -1.78 -13.42
CA PRO A 73 6.08 -2.39 -14.46
C PRO A 73 6.39 -3.87 -14.75
N ASP A 74 7.63 -4.32 -14.47
CA ASP A 74 8.06 -5.71 -14.58
C ASP A 74 7.60 -6.60 -13.42
N ALA A 75 6.94 -6.01 -12.42
CA ALA A 75 6.32 -6.73 -11.31
C ALA A 75 4.79 -6.51 -11.37
N VAL A 76 4.25 -5.82 -10.36
CA VAL A 76 2.79 -5.67 -10.18
C VAL A 76 2.35 -4.23 -10.39
N GLY A 77 3.30 -3.28 -10.41
CA GLY A 77 3.06 -1.90 -10.84
C GLY A 77 2.04 -1.11 -10.01
N LEU A 78 1.85 -1.45 -8.74
CA LEU A 78 0.86 -0.82 -7.87
C LEU A 78 1.34 -0.65 -6.43
N TYR A 79 0.80 0.38 -5.77
CA TYR A 79 0.95 0.64 -4.36
C TYR A 79 -0.38 0.45 -3.64
N TYR A 80 -0.32 -0.07 -2.42
CA TYR A 80 -1.50 -0.29 -1.60
C TYR A 80 -1.31 0.23 -0.18
N ALA A 81 -2.42 0.64 0.43
CA ALA A 81 -2.48 1.06 1.81
C ALA A 81 -3.27 0.06 2.66
N LYS A 82 -3.02 0.05 3.97
CA LYS A 82 -3.84 -0.67 4.94
C LYS A 82 -4.81 0.28 5.64
N ILE A 83 -6.11 -0.02 5.59
CA ILE A 83 -7.16 0.67 6.35
C ILE A 83 -8.00 -0.31 7.15
N GLY A 84 -8.59 0.15 8.26
CA GLY A 84 -9.56 -0.64 9.02
C GLY A 84 -10.99 -0.25 8.66
N ILE A 85 -11.92 -1.20 8.55
CA ILE A 85 -13.35 -0.91 8.33
C ILE A 85 -14.21 -1.71 9.31
N GLY A 86 -15.18 -1.03 9.92
CA GLY A 86 -16.26 -1.60 10.71
C GLY A 86 -16.05 -1.62 12.22
N THR A 87 -17.06 -2.10 12.94
CA THR A 87 -17.03 -2.29 14.40
C THR A 87 -17.49 -3.71 14.77
N PRO A 88 -16.58 -4.62 15.19
CA PRO A 88 -15.14 -4.44 15.31
C PRO A 88 -14.45 -4.25 13.95
N SER A 89 -13.32 -3.55 13.95
CA SER A 89 -12.57 -3.25 12.74
C SER A 89 -11.87 -4.48 12.17
N LYS A 90 -11.88 -4.59 10.83
CA LYS A 90 -11.09 -5.56 10.06
C LYS A 90 -10.16 -4.80 9.12
N ASP A 91 -8.96 -5.33 8.92
CA ASP A 91 -7.97 -4.73 8.02
C ASP A 91 -8.29 -5.06 6.55
N TYR A 92 -8.15 -4.07 5.68
CA TYR A 92 -8.27 -4.16 4.23
C TYR A 92 -7.03 -3.54 3.58
N TYR A 93 -6.48 -4.23 2.58
CA TYR A 93 -5.36 -3.81 1.75
C TYR A 93 -5.92 -3.33 0.41
N VAL A 94 -5.85 -2.02 0.18
CA VAL A 94 -6.55 -1.36 -0.91
C VAL A 94 -5.55 -0.59 -1.77
N GLN A 95 -5.67 -0.68 -3.09
CA GLN A 95 -4.82 0.06 -4.01
C GLN A 95 -5.02 1.56 -3.81
N VAL A 96 -3.95 2.33 -3.76
CA VAL A 96 -4.03 3.78 -3.65
C VAL A 96 -4.16 4.38 -5.05
N ASP A 97 -5.24 5.12 -5.28
CA ASP A 97 -5.57 5.61 -6.63
C ASP A 97 -6.01 7.07 -6.56
N THR A 98 -5.21 7.98 -7.11
CA THR A 98 -5.57 9.41 -7.23
C THR A 98 -6.40 9.73 -8.47
N GLY A 99 -6.53 8.78 -9.39
CA GLY A 99 -7.27 8.88 -10.64
C GLY A 99 -8.77 8.65 -10.47
N SER A 100 -9.20 7.95 -9.41
CA SER A 100 -10.61 7.69 -9.11
C SER A 100 -11.11 8.34 -7.82
N ASP A 101 -12.41 8.64 -7.77
CA ASP A 101 -13.04 9.28 -6.61
C ASP A 101 -13.54 8.27 -5.58
N ILE A 102 -14.13 7.14 -6.01
CA ILE A 102 -14.85 6.24 -5.12
C ILE A 102 -13.88 5.26 -4.45
N THR A 103 -13.83 5.27 -3.12
CA THR A 103 -13.28 4.15 -2.34
C THR A 103 -14.28 2.99 -2.36
N TRP A 104 -13.82 1.77 -2.64
CA TRP A 104 -14.65 0.57 -2.58
C TRP A 104 -13.84 -0.66 -2.15
N VAL A 105 -14.54 -1.64 -1.57
CA VAL A 105 -13.98 -2.95 -1.19
C VAL A 105 -14.86 -4.08 -1.71
N ASN A 106 -14.25 -5.22 -1.96
CA ASN A 106 -14.94 -6.44 -2.38
C ASN A 106 -15.88 -6.92 -1.27
N CYS A 107 -17.15 -7.14 -1.61
CA CYS A 107 -18.16 -7.57 -0.65
C CYS A 107 -18.49 -9.05 -0.76
N ILE A 108 -19.04 -9.62 0.32
CA ILE A 108 -19.39 -11.05 0.38
C ILE A 108 -20.38 -11.51 -0.69
N GLN A 109 -21.18 -10.60 -1.28
CA GLN A 109 -22.08 -10.92 -2.39
C GLN A 109 -21.34 -11.11 -3.73
N CYS A 110 -20.06 -10.73 -3.80
CA CYS A 110 -19.29 -10.86 -5.00
C CYS A 110 -18.80 -12.29 -5.21
N HIS A 111 -19.47 -13.00 -6.11
CA HIS A 111 -19.18 -14.40 -6.40
C HIS A 111 -17.94 -14.59 -7.27
N GLN A 112 -17.60 -13.60 -8.09
CA GLN A 112 -16.48 -13.61 -9.04
C GLN A 112 -15.33 -12.70 -8.59
N CYS A 113 -15.34 -12.23 -7.34
CA CYS A 113 -14.23 -11.42 -6.82
C CYS A 113 -13.02 -12.29 -6.48
N PRO A 114 -11.81 -11.71 -6.56
CA PRO A 114 -10.61 -12.31 -6.01
C PRO A 114 -10.80 -12.70 -4.54
N ARG A 115 -10.20 -13.83 -4.13
CA ARG A 115 -10.17 -14.28 -2.72
C ARG A 115 -8.75 -14.47 -2.18
N ARG A 116 -7.80 -14.57 -3.10
CA ARG A 116 -6.36 -14.54 -2.87
C ARG A 116 -5.81 -13.51 -3.83
N GLY A 117 -4.79 -12.79 -3.40
CA GLY A 117 -4.19 -11.73 -4.17
C GLY A 117 -2.71 -11.61 -3.87
N TYR A 118 -2.18 -10.40 -4.08
CA TYR A 118 -0.74 -10.09 -4.12
C TYR A 118 0.07 -10.86 -3.07
N HIS A 119 1.09 -11.62 -3.49
CA HIS A 119 1.96 -12.44 -2.61
C HIS A 119 1.21 -13.43 -1.69
N GLY A 120 0.07 -13.97 -2.13
CA GLY A 120 -0.71 -14.92 -1.36
C GLY A 120 -1.50 -14.30 -0.20
N ILE A 121 -1.73 -12.98 -0.23
CA ILE A 121 -2.62 -12.29 0.70
C ILE A 121 -4.03 -12.90 0.57
N GLU A 122 -4.54 -13.48 1.66
CA GLU A 122 -5.96 -13.80 1.75
C GLU A 122 -6.74 -12.50 1.86
N LEU A 123 -7.66 -12.31 0.91
CA LEU A 123 -8.44 -11.10 0.75
C LEU A 123 -9.67 -11.12 1.66
N THR A 124 -9.92 -9.99 2.30
CA THR A 124 -11.04 -9.77 3.21
C THR A 124 -12.25 -9.30 2.41
N LEU A 125 -13.30 -10.12 2.38
CA LEU A 125 -14.59 -9.69 1.83
C LEU A 125 -15.40 -8.95 2.90
N TYR A 126 -15.79 -7.71 2.62
CA TYR A 126 -16.60 -6.92 3.53
C TYR A 126 -18.02 -7.47 3.63
N ASN A 127 -18.50 -7.60 4.86
CA ASN A 127 -19.88 -7.97 5.18
C ASN A 127 -20.49 -6.90 6.08
N PRO A 128 -21.45 -6.09 5.58
CA PRO A 128 -22.13 -5.09 6.40
C PRO A 128 -22.78 -5.67 7.66
N ARG A 129 -23.16 -6.96 7.65
CA ARG A 129 -23.80 -7.61 8.81
C ARG A 129 -22.83 -7.94 9.94
N ASP A 130 -21.53 -7.97 9.66
CA ASP A 130 -20.50 -8.25 10.66
C ASP A 130 -20.09 -6.98 11.44
N SER A 131 -20.56 -5.80 11.02
CA SER A 131 -20.23 -4.52 11.62
C SER A 131 -21.44 -3.90 12.32
N LEU A 132 -21.25 -3.49 13.57
CA LEU A 132 -22.27 -2.82 14.38
C LEU A 132 -22.55 -1.38 13.92
N THR A 133 -21.67 -0.81 13.12
CA THR A 133 -21.74 0.58 12.65
C THR A 133 -22.15 0.73 11.19
N ALA A 134 -22.26 -0.38 10.46
CA ALA A 134 -22.66 -0.38 9.07
C ALA A 134 -24.12 0.07 8.88
N LYS A 135 -24.33 0.95 7.90
CA LYS A 135 -25.66 1.39 7.45
C LYS A 135 -25.72 1.35 5.94
N LEU A 136 -26.80 0.78 5.41
CA LEU A 136 -27.07 0.86 3.98
C LEU A 136 -27.42 2.30 3.59
N VAL A 137 -26.80 2.79 2.52
CA VAL A 137 -27.13 4.10 1.94
C VAL A 137 -28.31 3.89 1.01
N SER A 138 -29.45 4.52 1.29
CA SER A 138 -30.61 4.46 0.40
C SER A 138 -30.46 5.47 -0.74
N CYS A 139 -31.09 5.18 -1.89
CA CYS A 139 -31.03 6.08 -3.05
C CYS A 139 -31.72 7.44 -2.81
N THR A 140 -32.49 7.57 -1.72
CA THR A 140 -33.16 8.82 -1.33
C THR A 140 -32.26 9.74 -0.49
N GLN A 141 -31.11 9.25 0.00
CA GLN A 141 -30.14 10.06 0.74
C GLN A 141 -29.44 11.04 -0.19
N ASP A 142 -29.05 12.20 0.34
CA ASP A 142 -28.51 13.30 -0.47
C ASP A 142 -27.19 12.92 -1.14
N PHE A 143 -26.33 12.16 -0.46
CA PHE A 143 -25.12 11.58 -1.05
C PHE A 143 -25.41 10.85 -2.36
N CYS A 144 -26.46 10.02 -2.41
CA CYS A 144 -26.80 9.25 -3.60
C CYS A 144 -27.31 10.12 -4.76
N LYS A 145 -28.04 11.19 -4.44
CA LYS A 145 -28.55 12.14 -5.44
C LYS A 145 -27.41 12.94 -6.06
N GLU A 146 -26.44 13.35 -5.25
CA GLU A 146 -25.29 14.16 -5.69
C GLU A 146 -24.40 13.40 -6.68
N ILE A 147 -24.17 12.11 -6.46
CA ILE A 147 -23.32 11.27 -7.33
C ILE A 147 -24.08 10.63 -8.50
N GLY A 148 -25.36 10.96 -8.70
CA GLY A 148 -26.16 10.41 -9.80
C GLY A 148 -26.60 8.95 -9.65
N GLY A 149 -26.50 8.37 -8.44
CA GLY A 149 -26.97 7.01 -8.15
C GLY A 149 -28.49 6.85 -7.99
N GLY A 150 -29.23 7.96 -8.05
CA GLY A 150 -30.69 8.00 -7.94
C GLY A 150 -31.41 7.65 -9.25
N LEU A 151 -31.87 6.41 -9.40
CA LEU A 151 -32.72 5.99 -10.52
C LEU A 151 -34.17 6.51 -10.36
N SER A 152 -34.88 6.72 -11.48
CA SER A 152 -36.31 7.02 -11.47
C SER A 152 -37.10 5.91 -10.78
N GLY A 153 -37.92 6.25 -9.78
CA GLY A 153 -38.65 5.26 -8.96
C GLY A 153 -37.91 4.82 -7.68
N CYS A 154 -36.83 5.52 -7.32
CA CYS A 154 -36.11 5.34 -6.06
C CYS A 154 -37.03 5.41 -4.82
N THR A 155 -36.95 4.40 -3.95
CA THR A 155 -37.65 4.37 -2.66
C THR A 155 -36.65 4.30 -1.51
N ALA A 156 -37.08 4.62 -0.28
CA ALA A 156 -36.20 4.56 0.90
C ALA A 156 -35.63 3.15 1.17
N ASN A 157 -36.26 2.10 0.64
CA ASN A 157 -35.80 0.70 0.77
C ASN A 157 -34.86 0.26 -0.38
N THR A 158 -34.64 1.13 -1.36
CA THR A 158 -33.77 0.86 -2.50
C THR A 158 -32.36 1.36 -2.17
N SER A 159 -31.37 0.47 -2.25
CA SER A 159 -29.96 0.85 -2.03
C SER A 159 -29.47 1.84 -3.09
N CYS A 160 -28.55 2.72 -2.70
CA CYS A 160 -27.82 3.57 -3.63
C CYS A 160 -26.80 2.72 -4.39
N LEU A 161 -26.97 2.60 -5.71
CA LEU A 161 -26.07 1.83 -6.55
C LEU A 161 -24.90 2.69 -7.03
N TYR A 162 -23.77 2.05 -7.32
CA TYR A 162 -22.63 2.69 -7.94
C TYR A 162 -22.06 1.81 -9.04
N THR A 163 -21.48 2.47 -10.04
CA THR A 163 -20.65 1.88 -11.08
C THR A 163 -19.47 2.81 -11.27
N GLU A 164 -18.26 2.28 -11.13
CA GLU A 164 -17.01 2.97 -11.40
C GLU A 164 -16.33 2.29 -12.59
N VAL A 165 -15.91 3.07 -13.59
CA VAL A 165 -15.31 2.55 -14.84
C VAL A 165 -13.94 3.21 -15.01
N TYR A 166 -12.91 2.38 -15.12
CA TYR A 166 -11.51 2.82 -15.21
C TYR A 166 -11.07 3.01 -16.67
N GLY A 167 -9.90 3.63 -16.84
CA GLY A 167 -9.35 3.98 -18.16
C GLY A 167 -9.03 2.78 -19.05
N ASP A 168 -8.69 1.64 -18.43
CA ASP A 168 -8.46 0.34 -19.07
C ASP A 168 -9.77 -0.37 -19.49
N GLY A 169 -10.93 0.20 -19.15
CA GLY A 169 -12.25 -0.38 -19.39
C GLY A 169 -12.70 -1.40 -18.35
N SER A 170 -11.89 -1.67 -17.32
CA SER A 170 -12.33 -2.41 -16.14
C SER A 170 -13.40 -1.62 -15.38
N TYR A 171 -14.21 -2.31 -14.58
CA TYR A 171 -15.22 -1.64 -13.78
C TYR A 171 -15.51 -2.37 -12.47
N SER A 172 -15.94 -1.58 -11.49
CA SER A 172 -16.54 -2.06 -10.24
C SER A 172 -18.00 -1.63 -10.17
N MET A 173 -18.89 -2.54 -9.79
CA MET A 173 -20.29 -2.21 -9.54
C MET A 173 -20.82 -2.81 -8.26
N GLY A 174 -21.72 -2.10 -7.59
CA GLY A 174 -22.28 -2.52 -6.33
C GLY A 174 -23.23 -1.50 -5.73
N TYR A 175 -23.18 -1.35 -4.41
CA TYR A 175 -24.01 -0.40 -3.67
C TYR A 175 -23.20 0.29 -2.58
N PHE A 176 -23.63 1.49 -2.18
CA PHE A 176 -22.97 2.25 -1.12
C PHE A 176 -23.38 1.78 0.28
N VAL A 177 -22.39 1.77 1.17
CA VAL A 177 -22.54 1.51 2.60
C VAL A 177 -21.81 2.62 3.36
N GLU A 178 -22.43 3.12 4.43
CA GLU A 178 -21.78 3.97 5.42
C GLU A 178 -21.24 3.07 6.53
N ASP A 179 -19.96 3.16 6.86
CA ASP A 179 -19.38 2.52 8.05
C ASP A 179 -18.20 3.35 8.59
N VAL A 180 -17.69 2.95 9.74
CA VAL A 180 -16.52 3.56 10.37
C VAL A 180 -15.24 3.03 9.71
N VAL A 181 -14.44 3.94 9.15
CA VAL A 181 -13.06 3.68 8.72
C VAL A 181 -12.11 4.04 9.85
N GLN A 182 -11.15 3.16 10.13
CA GLN A 182 -10.05 3.36 11.07
C GLN A 182 -8.74 3.62 10.32
N TYR A 183 -7.97 4.58 10.81
CA TYR A 183 -6.71 5.02 10.24
C TYR A 183 -5.74 5.49 11.33
N ASP A 184 -4.47 5.61 10.98
CA ASP A 184 -3.39 5.92 11.91
C ASP A 184 -3.16 7.44 11.97
N ARG A 185 -3.64 8.06 13.05
CA ARG A 185 -3.47 9.50 13.30
C ARG A 185 -2.09 9.77 13.88
N VAL A 186 -1.35 10.70 13.28
CA VAL A 186 -0.05 11.18 13.77
C VAL A 186 -0.22 11.75 15.18
N SER A 187 0.66 11.32 16.09
CA SER A 187 0.57 11.66 17.51
C SER A 187 1.92 12.04 18.14
N GLY A 188 2.97 12.02 17.34
CA GLY A 188 4.36 12.31 17.68
C GLY A 188 5.25 11.93 16.50
N ASP A 189 6.56 12.19 16.61
CA ASP A 189 7.52 11.82 15.58
C ASP A 189 7.54 10.30 15.37
N LEU A 190 7.20 9.88 14.14
CA LEU A 190 7.12 8.48 13.73
C LEU A 190 6.17 7.66 14.65
N GLN A 191 5.17 8.31 15.24
CA GLN A 191 4.23 7.70 16.17
C GLN A 191 2.79 7.98 15.79
N THR A 192 1.99 6.93 15.78
CA THR A 192 0.56 7.01 15.44
C THR A 192 -0.32 6.49 16.57
N LYS A 193 -1.58 6.93 16.55
CA LYS A 193 -2.67 6.41 17.37
C LYS A 193 -3.86 6.15 16.48
N SER A 194 -4.59 5.07 16.75
CA SER A 194 -5.83 4.77 16.04
C SER A 194 -6.82 5.95 16.17
N ALA A 195 -7.33 6.38 15.02
CA ALA A 195 -8.44 7.31 14.89
C ALA A 195 -9.46 6.73 13.90
N ASN A 196 -10.62 7.36 13.80
CA ASN A 196 -11.69 6.89 12.95
C ASN A 196 -12.60 8.01 12.45
N GLY A 197 -13.38 7.70 11.42
CA GLY A 197 -14.43 8.56 10.86
C GLY A 197 -15.49 7.75 10.12
N SER A 198 -16.72 8.25 10.06
CA SER A 198 -17.77 7.65 9.24
C SER A 198 -17.55 8.02 7.79
N VAL A 199 -17.58 7.03 6.89
CA VAL A 199 -17.35 7.21 5.45
C VAL A 199 -18.34 6.35 4.70
N ILE A 200 -18.87 6.89 3.60
CA ILE A 200 -19.64 6.15 2.60
C ILE A 200 -18.68 5.64 1.53
N PHE A 201 -18.67 4.33 1.30
CA PHE A 201 -17.81 3.66 0.33
C PHE A 201 -18.60 2.58 -0.44
N GLY A 202 -18.05 2.17 -1.58
CA GLY A 202 -18.62 1.15 -2.44
C GLY A 202 -18.44 -0.26 -1.85
N CYS A 203 -19.54 -0.99 -1.76
CA CYS A 203 -19.55 -2.42 -1.50
C CYS A 203 -19.62 -3.16 -2.84
N GLY A 204 -18.46 -3.58 -3.34
CA GLY A 204 -18.28 -4.16 -4.68
C GLY A 204 -18.94 -5.53 -4.78
N ALA A 205 -19.97 -5.62 -5.62
CA ALA A 205 -20.72 -6.84 -5.87
C ALA A 205 -20.28 -7.58 -7.15
N ARG A 206 -19.60 -6.87 -8.07
CA ARG A 206 -19.05 -7.44 -9.29
C ARG A 206 -17.88 -6.59 -9.79
N GLN A 207 -16.80 -7.27 -10.15
CA GLN A 207 -15.63 -6.70 -10.82
C GLN A 207 -15.51 -7.29 -12.23
N SER A 208 -14.84 -6.57 -13.13
CA SER A 208 -14.52 -7.05 -14.47
C SER A 208 -13.14 -6.61 -14.91
N GLY A 209 -12.63 -7.21 -15.99
CA GLY A 209 -11.29 -6.88 -16.50
C GLY A 209 -10.24 -7.20 -15.45
N ASP A 210 -9.29 -6.29 -15.29
CA ASP A 210 -8.10 -6.47 -14.45
C ASP A 210 -8.40 -6.41 -12.94
N LEU A 211 -9.62 -6.01 -12.58
CA LEU A 211 -10.16 -6.07 -11.21
C LEU A 211 -10.70 -7.46 -10.83
N GLY A 212 -10.74 -8.38 -11.78
CA GLY A 212 -11.16 -9.77 -11.58
C GLY A 212 -10.11 -10.62 -10.82
N PRO A 213 -10.38 -11.91 -10.60
CA PRO A 213 -9.45 -12.82 -9.90
C PRO A 213 -8.07 -12.87 -10.56
N SER A 214 -7.05 -12.41 -9.83
CA SER A 214 -5.64 -12.48 -10.20
C SER A 214 -4.78 -12.75 -8.95
N ASP A 215 -3.54 -13.20 -9.16
CA ASP A 215 -2.57 -13.40 -8.06
C ASP A 215 -2.07 -12.06 -7.47
N ASP A 216 -2.45 -10.93 -8.08
CA ASP A 216 -2.05 -9.57 -7.73
C ASP A 216 -3.20 -8.73 -7.14
N ALA A 217 -4.36 -9.35 -6.98
CA ALA A 217 -5.56 -8.66 -6.51
C ALA A 217 -5.42 -8.08 -5.09
N LEU A 218 -6.23 -7.07 -4.81
CA LEU A 218 -6.34 -6.42 -3.51
C LEU A 218 -7.79 -6.45 -3.01
N ASP A 219 -8.00 -6.00 -1.78
CA ASP A 219 -9.33 -5.98 -1.16
C ASP A 219 -10.26 -4.95 -1.83
N GLY A 220 -9.69 -3.98 -2.54
CA GLY A 220 -10.39 -2.96 -3.30
C GLY A 220 -9.49 -1.79 -3.66
N ILE A 221 -10.10 -0.63 -3.92
CA ILE A 221 -9.41 0.61 -4.30
C ILE A 221 -9.78 1.73 -3.33
N LEU A 222 -8.75 2.48 -2.93
CA LEU A 222 -8.81 3.68 -2.12
C LEU A 222 -8.71 4.91 -3.01
N GLY A 223 -9.86 5.36 -3.51
CA GLY A 223 -9.99 6.56 -4.33
C GLY A 223 -9.64 7.85 -3.56
N PHE A 224 -8.62 8.55 -4.08
CA PHE A 224 -8.11 9.84 -3.60
C PHE A 224 -8.43 10.98 -4.58
N GLY A 225 -9.42 10.81 -5.45
CA GLY A 225 -9.94 11.86 -6.32
C GLY A 225 -10.54 13.05 -5.56
N LYS A 226 -10.78 14.14 -6.28
CA LYS A 226 -11.16 15.44 -5.70
C LYS A 226 -12.66 15.60 -5.43
N SER A 227 -13.50 14.69 -5.92
CA SER A 227 -14.95 14.73 -5.72
C SER A 227 -15.32 14.64 -4.24
N ASN A 228 -16.52 15.13 -3.91
CA ASN A 228 -17.08 15.03 -2.56
C ASN A 228 -17.36 13.57 -2.13
N SER A 229 -17.43 12.64 -3.08
CA SER A 229 -17.58 11.21 -2.82
C SER A 229 -16.31 10.54 -2.30
N SER A 230 -15.12 11.15 -2.45
CA SER A 230 -13.89 10.52 -1.99
C SER A 230 -13.77 10.46 -0.46
N MET A 231 -13.06 9.45 0.03
CA MET A 231 -12.84 9.28 1.48
C MET A 231 -12.22 10.54 2.10
N LEU A 232 -11.23 11.12 1.42
CA LEU A 232 -10.59 12.37 1.84
C LEU A 232 -11.60 13.51 2.01
N SER A 233 -12.48 13.72 1.02
CA SER A 233 -13.48 14.78 1.07
C SER A 233 -14.49 14.59 2.21
N GLN A 234 -14.90 13.35 2.47
CA GLN A 234 -15.84 13.02 3.55
C GLN A 234 -15.21 13.18 4.94
N LEU A 235 -13.95 12.77 5.10
CA LEU A 235 -13.21 12.99 6.35
C LEU A 235 -12.93 14.48 6.57
N ALA A 236 -12.61 15.23 5.50
CA ALA A 236 -12.40 16.67 5.60
C ALA A 236 -13.69 17.43 5.94
N SER A 237 -14.82 17.09 5.32
CA SER A 237 -16.11 17.75 5.59
C SER A 237 -16.64 17.50 7.00
N SER A 238 -16.30 16.34 7.59
CA SER A 238 -16.57 16.02 9.01
C SER A 238 -15.52 16.59 9.98
N GLY A 239 -14.56 17.37 9.48
CA GLY A 239 -13.51 18.01 10.27
C GLY A 239 -12.55 17.01 10.93
N ARG A 240 -12.29 15.87 10.29
CA ARG A 240 -11.39 14.81 10.78
C ARG A 240 -9.99 14.86 10.19
N VAL A 241 -9.83 15.55 9.06
CA VAL A 241 -8.54 15.81 8.40
C VAL A 241 -8.64 17.13 7.63
N LYS A 242 -7.49 17.65 7.20
CA LYS A 242 -7.44 18.69 6.17
C LYS A 242 -7.73 18.10 4.79
N LYS A 243 -8.29 18.90 3.87
CA LYS A 243 -8.52 18.45 2.48
C LYS A 243 -7.24 18.58 1.64
N MET A 244 -6.17 17.97 2.12
CA MET A 244 -4.86 17.94 1.47
C MET A 244 -4.09 16.70 1.88
N PHE A 245 -3.25 16.18 1.00
CA PHE A 245 -2.47 14.98 1.24
C PHE A 245 -1.19 15.00 0.42
N ALA A 246 -0.30 14.06 0.72
CA ALA A 246 0.97 13.89 0.06
C ALA A 246 1.29 12.42 -0.13
N HIS A 247 2.01 12.11 -1.19
CA HIS A 247 2.66 10.81 -1.35
C HIS A 247 4.09 10.95 -1.83
N CYS A 248 4.92 9.97 -1.49
CA CYS A 248 6.24 9.76 -2.04
C CYS A 248 6.41 8.25 -2.22
N LEU A 249 6.39 7.79 -3.46
CA LEU A 249 6.43 6.38 -3.80
C LEU A 249 7.88 5.98 -4.09
N ASP A 250 8.39 4.97 -3.38
CA ASP A 250 9.74 4.46 -3.60
C ASP A 250 9.71 3.49 -4.79
N GLY A 251 10.15 3.98 -5.95
CA GLY A 251 10.16 3.22 -7.20
C GLY A 251 11.24 2.13 -7.25
N VAL A 252 12.17 2.11 -6.30
CA VAL A 252 13.30 1.17 -6.26
C VAL A 252 12.99 0.00 -5.33
N ASN A 253 12.60 0.28 -4.10
CA ASN A 253 12.40 -0.73 -3.05
C ASN A 253 10.92 -1.05 -2.79
N GLY A 254 10.00 -0.26 -3.35
CA GLY A 254 8.57 -0.34 -3.05
C GLY A 254 8.21 0.32 -1.72
N GLY A 255 6.91 0.47 -1.49
CA GLY A 255 6.38 1.27 -0.39
C GLY A 255 6.67 2.77 -0.53
N GLY A 256 6.82 3.46 0.60
CA GLY A 256 7.08 4.89 0.65
C GLY A 256 6.23 5.60 1.69
N ILE A 257 5.96 6.87 1.47
CA ILE A 257 5.21 7.74 2.39
C ILE A 257 3.85 8.06 1.78
N PHE A 258 2.77 7.91 2.56
CA PHE A 258 1.46 8.46 2.20
C PHE A 258 0.84 9.09 3.42
N ALA A 259 0.54 10.39 3.34
CA ALA A 259 0.08 11.14 4.49
C ALA A 259 -1.04 12.11 4.13
N ILE A 260 -2.08 12.20 4.97
CA ILE A 260 -3.13 13.21 4.87
C ILE A 260 -2.80 14.33 5.86
N GLY A 261 -2.79 15.57 5.38
CA GLY A 261 -2.48 16.72 6.22
C GLY A 261 -1.48 17.68 5.58
N HIS A 262 -1.14 18.72 6.33
CA HIS A 262 -0.29 19.80 5.86
C HIS A 262 1.18 19.43 6.02
N VAL A 263 1.84 19.13 4.90
CA VAL A 263 3.28 18.92 4.85
C VAL A 263 3.99 20.27 4.89
N VAL A 264 4.84 20.46 5.90
CA VAL A 264 5.63 21.69 6.09
C VAL A 264 7.09 21.51 5.72
N GLN A 265 7.62 20.30 5.72
CA GLN A 265 8.94 20.00 5.14
C GLN A 265 8.94 18.67 4.39
N PRO A 266 9.64 18.59 3.24
CA PRO A 266 10.30 19.71 2.54
C PRO A 266 9.30 20.72 1.96
N GLN A 267 9.76 21.94 1.67
CA GLN A 267 8.98 22.93 0.91
C GLN A 267 8.84 22.48 -0.54
N VAL A 268 7.63 22.61 -1.10
CA VAL A 268 7.31 22.16 -2.45
C VAL A 268 6.64 23.29 -3.23
N ASN A 269 7.16 23.56 -4.43
CA ASN A 269 6.54 24.52 -5.35
C ASN A 269 5.30 23.91 -6.00
N THR A 270 4.27 24.73 -6.23
CA THR A 270 2.97 24.26 -6.71
C THR A 270 2.52 24.96 -7.99
N THR A 271 1.71 24.25 -8.78
CA THR A 271 0.98 24.73 -9.94
C THR A 271 -0.53 24.60 -9.69
N PRO A 272 -1.38 25.49 -10.23
CA PRO A 272 -2.82 25.40 -10.04
C PRO A 272 -3.41 24.16 -10.73
N LEU A 273 -4.44 23.59 -10.11
CA LEU A 273 -5.29 22.59 -10.75
C LEU A 273 -6.22 23.28 -11.76
N VAL A 274 -6.49 22.59 -12.88
CA VAL A 274 -7.48 23.05 -13.85
C VAL A 274 -8.88 22.92 -13.24
N PRO A 275 -9.68 24.01 -13.21
CA PRO A 275 -11.04 23.97 -12.69
C PRO A 275 -11.97 23.06 -13.51
N ASP A 276 -13.01 22.54 -12.85
CA ASP A 276 -14.11 21.79 -13.48
C ASP A 276 -13.71 20.55 -14.30
N THR A 277 -12.50 20.02 -14.08
CA THR A 277 -12.08 18.70 -14.58
C THR A 277 -12.40 17.61 -13.55
N PRO A 278 -12.47 16.31 -13.92
CA PRO A 278 -12.72 15.20 -13.00
C PRO A 278 -11.47 14.80 -12.21
N HIS A 279 -10.30 14.82 -12.83
CA HIS A 279 -9.04 14.37 -12.22
C HIS A 279 -8.16 15.54 -11.76
N TYR A 280 -6.99 15.23 -11.24
CA TYR A 280 -5.93 16.19 -10.96
C TYR A 280 -5.25 16.65 -12.26
N ASN A 281 -5.96 17.50 -13.02
CA ASN A 281 -5.45 18.09 -14.25
C ASN A 281 -4.59 19.31 -13.93
N VAL A 282 -3.44 19.43 -14.59
CA VAL A 282 -2.53 20.58 -14.55
C VAL A 282 -2.15 21.04 -15.95
N ASN A 283 -1.85 22.32 -16.12
CA ASN A 283 -1.43 22.85 -17.41
C ASN A 283 0.05 22.55 -17.66
N MET A 284 0.32 21.60 -18.55
CA MET A 284 1.64 21.36 -19.11
C MET A 284 1.90 22.37 -20.22
N THR A 285 3.07 23.00 -20.23
CA THR A 285 3.40 24.11 -21.13
C THR A 285 4.49 23.77 -22.12
N ALA A 286 5.38 22.81 -21.78
CA ALA A 286 6.44 22.36 -22.68
C ALA A 286 6.98 20.99 -22.27
N VAL A 287 7.62 20.32 -23.22
CA VAL A 287 8.42 19.11 -22.99
C VAL A 287 9.84 19.36 -23.49
N GLN A 288 10.83 19.05 -22.66
CA GLN A 288 12.25 19.20 -22.96
C GLN A 288 12.93 17.83 -22.88
N VAL A 289 13.75 17.50 -23.87
CA VAL A 289 14.52 16.26 -23.93
C VAL A 289 15.99 16.62 -23.94
N GLY A 290 16.71 16.28 -22.86
CA GLY A 290 18.07 16.78 -22.62
C GLY A 290 18.07 18.31 -22.58
N HIS A 291 18.72 18.95 -23.56
CA HIS A 291 18.80 20.41 -23.66
C HIS A 291 17.79 21.02 -24.63
N ASP A 292 17.02 20.21 -25.35
CA ASP A 292 16.23 20.68 -26.47
C ASP A 292 14.73 20.52 -26.22
N PHE A 293 13.97 21.61 -26.38
CA PHE A 293 12.51 21.59 -26.33
C PHE A 293 11.90 20.86 -27.54
N LEU A 294 10.75 20.22 -27.34
CA LEU A 294 9.91 19.77 -28.44
C LEU A 294 9.24 20.98 -29.09
N ASN A 295 9.30 21.07 -30.41
CA ASN A 295 8.72 22.18 -31.16
C ASN A 295 7.23 21.90 -31.43
N LEU A 296 6.40 22.05 -30.39
CA LEU A 296 4.95 21.87 -30.43
C LEU A 296 4.26 23.19 -30.09
N THR A 297 3.07 23.42 -30.65
CA THR A 297 2.27 24.59 -30.30
C THR A 297 1.65 24.41 -28.91
N THR A 298 1.48 25.50 -28.16
CA THR A 298 1.05 25.43 -26.75
C THR A 298 -0.32 24.79 -26.53
N ASP A 299 -1.19 24.86 -27.53
CA ASP A 299 -2.51 24.21 -27.54
C ASP A 299 -2.41 22.68 -27.58
N VAL A 300 -1.31 22.11 -28.08
CA VAL A 300 -1.09 20.65 -28.12
C VAL A 300 -1.03 20.06 -26.71
N TYR A 301 -0.44 20.79 -25.77
CA TYR A 301 -0.34 20.35 -24.38
C TYR A 301 -1.67 20.45 -23.62
N MET A 302 -2.71 20.97 -24.27
CA MET A 302 -4.06 21.13 -23.75
C MET A 302 -5.08 20.22 -24.47
N ILE A 303 -4.62 19.29 -25.31
CA ILE A 303 -5.45 18.34 -26.06
C ILE A 303 -6.10 17.31 -25.12
N GLY A 304 -7.38 17.03 -25.37
CA GLY A 304 -8.20 16.03 -24.67
C GLY A 304 -9.61 16.57 -24.36
N ASP A 305 -10.55 15.68 -24.03
CA ASP A 305 -11.93 16.06 -23.69
C ASP A 305 -12.00 17.02 -22.48
N LYS A 306 -10.92 17.08 -21.68
CA LYS A 306 -10.75 17.98 -20.53
C LYS A 306 -9.27 18.39 -20.45
N LYS A 307 -9.02 19.69 -20.51
CA LYS A 307 -7.70 20.33 -20.69
C LYS A 307 -6.65 19.88 -19.65
N GLY A 308 -5.40 19.76 -20.08
CA GLY A 308 -4.23 19.58 -19.21
C GLY A 308 -3.81 18.11 -18.97
N ALA A 309 -2.63 17.93 -18.37
CA ALA A 309 -2.06 16.65 -17.99
C ALA A 309 -2.68 16.14 -16.68
N ILE A 310 -3.12 14.88 -16.65
CA ILE A 310 -3.66 14.20 -15.48
C ILE A 310 -2.49 13.66 -14.64
N ILE A 311 -2.49 13.94 -13.34
CA ILE A 311 -1.54 13.37 -12.37
C ILE A 311 -2.22 12.19 -11.67
N ASP A 312 -1.69 10.98 -11.84
CA ASP A 312 -2.35 9.77 -11.36
C ASP A 312 -1.40 8.68 -10.82
N SER A 313 -1.36 8.45 -9.50
CA SER A 313 -0.64 7.33 -8.89
C SER A 313 -1.32 5.97 -9.04
N GLY A 314 -2.58 5.93 -9.48
CA GLY A 314 -3.33 4.69 -9.71
C GLY A 314 -2.96 3.99 -11.03
N THR A 315 -2.16 4.65 -11.85
CA THR A 315 -1.68 4.17 -13.15
C THR A 315 -0.16 4.03 -13.11
N THR A 316 0.39 2.91 -13.58
CA THR A 316 1.84 2.66 -13.57
C THR A 316 2.58 3.50 -14.63
N LEU A 317 2.11 3.50 -15.88
CA LEU A 317 2.80 4.08 -17.04
C LEU A 317 2.40 5.53 -17.33
N ALA A 318 3.06 6.17 -18.29
CA ALA A 318 2.66 7.50 -18.76
C ALA A 318 2.07 7.42 -20.16
N TYR A 319 0.90 8.02 -20.36
CA TYR A 319 0.18 8.03 -21.64
C TYR A 319 0.18 9.43 -22.21
N LEU A 320 0.62 9.55 -23.47
CA LEU A 320 0.74 10.82 -24.16
C LEU A 320 -0.03 10.78 -25.49
N PRO A 321 -0.65 11.89 -25.92
CA PRO A 321 -1.20 12.01 -27.26
C PRO A 321 -0.10 11.76 -28.30
N GLU A 322 -0.44 11.12 -29.42
CA GLU A 322 0.50 10.78 -30.52
C GLU A 322 1.39 11.97 -30.93
N VAL A 323 0.81 13.16 -31.01
CA VAL A 323 1.49 14.43 -31.34
C VAL A 323 2.61 14.82 -30.35
N ILE A 324 2.57 14.35 -29.11
CA ILE A 324 3.64 14.50 -28.12
C ILE A 324 4.52 13.26 -28.08
N TYR A 325 3.91 12.07 -28.06
CA TYR A 325 4.57 10.77 -27.94
C TYR A 325 5.62 10.54 -29.03
N ASP A 326 5.24 10.68 -30.31
CA ASP A 326 6.13 10.42 -31.44
C ASP A 326 7.39 11.28 -31.44
N PRO A 327 7.31 12.63 -31.34
CA PRO A 327 8.51 13.46 -31.30
C PRO A 327 9.33 13.26 -30.02
N LEU A 328 8.69 12.93 -28.88
CA LEU A 328 9.38 12.61 -27.64
C LEU A 328 10.24 11.35 -27.79
N VAL A 329 9.61 10.23 -28.12
CA VAL A 329 10.29 8.92 -28.23
C VAL A 329 11.36 8.95 -29.32
N LYS A 330 11.06 9.55 -30.48
CA LYS A 330 12.05 9.73 -31.55
C LYS A 330 13.29 10.48 -31.08
N LYS A 331 13.12 11.52 -30.25
CA LYS A 331 14.22 12.34 -29.76
C LYS A 331 15.03 11.62 -28.68
N ILE A 332 14.37 10.89 -27.78
CA ILE A 332 15.03 10.00 -26.81
C ILE A 332 15.91 8.98 -27.54
N LEU A 333 15.34 8.25 -28.51
CA LEU A 333 16.04 7.19 -29.24
C LEU A 333 17.14 7.72 -30.16
N SER A 334 17.13 9.00 -30.55
CA SER A 334 18.19 9.59 -31.38
C SER A 334 19.56 9.63 -30.70
N TRP A 335 19.63 9.43 -29.38
CA TRP A 335 20.87 9.30 -28.62
C TRP A 335 21.55 7.93 -28.83
N GLN A 336 20.81 6.95 -29.34
CA GLN A 336 21.29 5.59 -29.61
C GLN A 336 20.80 5.15 -31.00
N LEU A 337 21.58 5.47 -32.04
CA LEU A 337 21.16 5.37 -33.44
C LEU A 337 20.97 3.92 -33.96
N ASP A 338 21.59 2.94 -33.31
CA ASP A 338 21.62 1.54 -33.77
C ASP A 338 20.66 0.61 -32.99
N LEU A 339 19.73 1.17 -32.21
CA LEU A 339 18.75 0.38 -31.47
C LEU A 339 17.79 -0.35 -32.39
N LYS A 340 17.63 -1.66 -32.14
CA LYS A 340 16.61 -2.48 -32.79
C LYS A 340 15.39 -2.53 -31.89
N LEU A 341 14.36 -1.78 -32.26
CA LEU A 341 13.09 -1.78 -31.56
C LEU A 341 12.32 -3.06 -31.89
N GLN A 342 11.69 -3.63 -30.86
CA GLN A 342 10.75 -4.72 -30.98
C GLN A 342 9.56 -4.50 -30.05
N THR A 343 8.38 -4.96 -30.45
CA THR A 343 7.18 -4.92 -29.61
C THR A 343 7.05 -6.23 -28.87
N LEU A 344 6.97 -6.17 -27.53
CA LEU A 344 6.71 -7.33 -26.67
C LEU A 344 5.26 -7.32 -26.18
N HIS A 345 4.63 -8.50 -26.18
CA HIS A 345 3.25 -8.73 -25.71
C HIS A 345 2.19 -7.82 -26.34
N ASP A 346 2.46 -7.28 -27.53
CA ASP A 346 1.65 -6.23 -28.19
C ASP A 346 1.42 -4.97 -27.32
N GLN A 347 2.27 -4.76 -26.30
CA GLN A 347 2.14 -3.70 -25.29
C GLN A 347 3.37 -2.78 -25.25
N TYR A 348 4.56 -3.36 -25.10
CA TYR A 348 5.76 -2.58 -24.81
C TYR A 348 6.68 -2.45 -26.02
N THR A 349 7.17 -1.23 -26.28
CA THR A 349 8.28 -1.01 -27.21
C THR A 349 9.59 -1.18 -26.46
N CYS A 350 10.38 -2.18 -26.85
CA CYS A 350 11.60 -2.57 -26.15
C CYS A 350 12.79 -2.70 -27.10
N PHE A 351 13.99 -2.74 -26.54
CA PHE A 351 15.25 -2.89 -27.25
C PHE A 351 16.33 -3.55 -26.37
N ASP A 352 17.31 -4.18 -27.01
CA ASP A 352 18.50 -4.68 -26.33
C ASP A 352 19.45 -3.53 -26.02
N TYR A 353 19.85 -3.40 -24.75
CA TYR A 353 20.80 -2.41 -24.27
C TYR A 353 21.51 -2.92 -23.01
N SER A 354 22.84 -2.98 -23.08
CA SER A 354 23.70 -3.50 -21.99
C SER A 354 24.43 -2.41 -21.20
N GLY A 355 24.27 -1.13 -21.59
CA GLY A 355 24.86 0.00 -20.89
C GLY A 355 24.00 0.50 -19.72
N SER A 356 24.53 1.49 -18.99
CA SER A 356 23.74 2.29 -18.04
C SER A 356 22.76 3.18 -18.81
N VAL A 357 21.46 3.05 -18.55
CA VAL A 357 20.43 3.85 -19.23
C VAL A 357 20.60 5.35 -18.95
N ASP A 358 21.07 5.70 -17.74
CA ASP A 358 21.31 7.10 -17.35
C ASP A 358 22.48 7.75 -18.10
N ASP A 359 23.46 6.94 -18.52
CA ASP A 359 24.58 7.41 -19.34
C ASP A 359 24.24 7.41 -20.84
N GLY A 360 23.29 6.56 -21.24
CA GLY A 360 22.92 6.30 -22.63
C GLY A 360 21.83 7.20 -23.20
N PHE A 361 20.92 7.69 -22.35
CA PHE A 361 19.70 8.36 -22.78
C PHE A 361 19.49 9.70 -22.06
N PRO A 362 18.74 10.65 -22.65
CA PRO A 362 18.57 11.98 -22.08
C PRO A 362 17.46 12.04 -21.01
N PRO A 363 17.63 12.83 -19.94
CA PRO A 363 16.50 13.14 -19.06
C PRO A 363 15.42 13.90 -19.82
N VAL A 364 14.16 13.66 -19.45
CA VAL A 364 12.99 14.40 -19.94
C VAL A 364 12.55 15.37 -18.86
N THR A 365 12.24 16.61 -19.22
CA THR A 365 11.67 17.59 -18.29
C THR A 365 10.33 18.08 -18.82
N LEU A 366 9.28 17.82 -18.06
CA LEU A 366 7.93 18.32 -18.28
C LEU A 366 7.79 19.67 -17.56
N HIS A 367 7.36 20.70 -18.27
CA HIS A 367 7.22 22.05 -17.74
C HIS A 367 5.75 22.42 -17.58
N PHE A 368 5.43 23.16 -16.52
CA PHE A 368 4.08 23.51 -16.13
C PHE A 368 3.98 25.00 -15.80
N GLU A 369 2.75 25.47 -15.56
CA GLU A 369 2.51 26.81 -15.02
C GLU A 369 3.28 27.08 -13.72
N ASN A 370 3.47 28.37 -13.40
CA ASN A 370 4.29 28.84 -12.29
C ASN A 370 5.77 28.40 -12.35
N SER A 371 6.27 28.05 -13.53
CA SER A 371 7.64 27.58 -13.75
C SER A 371 7.97 26.31 -12.93
N LEU A 372 6.95 25.53 -12.57
CA LEU A 372 7.15 24.22 -11.98
C LEU A 372 7.61 23.25 -13.07
N SER A 373 8.63 22.45 -12.77
CA SER A 373 9.18 21.45 -13.68
C SER A 373 9.19 20.09 -13.02
N LEU A 374 8.90 19.04 -13.79
CA LEU A 374 9.01 17.65 -13.37
C LEU A 374 10.07 16.98 -14.25
N LYS A 375 11.16 16.54 -13.64
CA LYS A 375 12.24 15.84 -14.34
C LYS A 375 12.05 14.33 -14.20
N VAL A 376 12.19 13.62 -15.31
CA VAL A 376 12.06 12.17 -15.43
C VAL A 376 13.37 11.65 -15.99
N TYR A 377 14.06 10.82 -15.22
CA TYR A 377 15.37 10.28 -15.58
C TYR A 377 15.23 9.04 -16.48
N PRO A 378 16.27 8.66 -17.23
CA PRO A 378 16.25 7.44 -18.03
C PRO A 378 15.85 6.19 -17.26
N HIS A 379 16.36 5.98 -16.05
CA HIS A 379 15.93 4.84 -15.21
C HIS A 379 14.48 4.91 -14.74
N ASP A 380 13.83 6.08 -14.79
CA ASP A 380 12.40 6.19 -14.48
C ASP A 380 11.58 5.72 -15.70
N TYR A 381 11.89 6.22 -16.90
CA TYR A 381 11.08 5.95 -18.09
C TYR A 381 11.52 4.73 -18.94
N LEU A 382 12.65 4.11 -18.59
CA LEU A 382 13.13 2.86 -19.17
C LEU A 382 13.22 1.80 -18.06
N PHE A 383 12.56 0.66 -18.26
CA PHE A 383 12.53 -0.42 -17.28
C PHE A 383 12.95 -1.75 -17.90
N PRO A 384 13.60 -2.65 -17.13
CA PRO A 384 13.97 -3.97 -17.62
C PRO A 384 12.73 -4.88 -17.72
N PHE A 385 12.61 -5.65 -18.81
CA PHE A 385 11.54 -6.64 -18.99
C PHE A 385 12.00 -7.74 -19.95
N GLU A 386 11.92 -9.01 -19.53
CA GLU A 386 12.35 -10.19 -20.32
C GLU A 386 13.72 -10.01 -21.02
N ASP A 387 14.74 -9.65 -20.23
CA ASP A 387 16.12 -9.37 -20.66
C ASP A 387 16.31 -8.16 -21.61
N LEU A 388 15.27 -7.37 -21.85
CA LEU A 388 15.32 -6.15 -22.65
C LEU A 388 15.08 -4.90 -21.80
N ILE A 389 15.29 -3.74 -22.41
CA ILE A 389 14.88 -2.45 -21.86
C ILE A 389 13.64 -1.97 -22.62
N CYS A 390 12.57 -1.66 -21.90
CA CYS A 390 11.29 -1.22 -22.44
C CYS A 390 11.00 0.24 -22.10
N ILE A 391 10.30 0.91 -23.02
CA ILE A 391 9.89 2.32 -22.88
C ILE A 391 8.56 2.37 -22.13
N GLY A 392 8.51 3.12 -21.02
CA GLY A 392 7.32 3.30 -20.21
C GLY A 392 6.39 4.44 -20.63
N TRP A 393 6.78 5.23 -21.63
CA TRP A 393 5.88 6.14 -22.35
C TRP A 393 4.99 5.33 -23.29
N GLN A 394 3.69 5.63 -23.32
CA GLN A 394 2.68 4.99 -24.15
C GLN A 394 1.93 6.01 -25.00
N ASN A 395 1.41 5.55 -26.15
CA ASN A 395 0.61 6.38 -27.04
C ASN A 395 -0.89 6.23 -26.70
N SER A 396 -1.49 7.28 -26.15
CA SER A 396 -2.91 7.27 -25.75
C SER A 396 -3.89 7.15 -26.93
N GLY A 397 -3.45 7.42 -28.16
CA GLY A 397 -4.28 7.41 -29.36
C GLY A 397 -4.58 6.02 -29.92
N VAL A 398 -3.85 4.99 -29.46
CA VAL A 398 -3.90 3.64 -30.02
C VAL A 398 -4.75 2.67 -29.19
N GLU A 399 -4.87 2.90 -27.87
CA GLU A 399 -5.38 1.88 -26.93
C GLU A 399 -6.88 1.96 -26.59
N SER A 400 -7.62 2.99 -27.01
CA SER A 400 -9.02 3.16 -26.60
C SER A 400 -10.02 3.01 -27.76
N GLN A 401 -11.07 2.22 -27.56
CA GLN A 401 -12.27 2.21 -28.44
C GLN A 401 -12.89 3.62 -28.54
N ASP A 402 -12.72 4.41 -27.48
CA ASP A 402 -12.96 5.85 -27.45
C ASP A 402 -11.62 6.58 -27.55
N LYS A 403 -11.12 6.85 -28.75
CA LYS A 403 -9.84 7.57 -29.08
C LYS A 403 -9.57 8.82 -28.22
N LYS A 404 -9.24 8.65 -26.95
CA LYS A 404 -9.08 9.73 -25.99
C LYS A 404 -7.60 10.11 -26.01
N ASN A 405 -7.30 11.15 -26.80
CA ASN A 405 -6.00 11.83 -26.78
C ASN A 405 -5.81 12.49 -25.41
N ILE A 406 -5.32 11.73 -24.43
CA ILE A 406 -5.10 12.19 -23.05
C ILE A 406 -3.61 12.26 -22.76
N THR A 407 -3.25 13.22 -21.91
CA THR A 407 -1.95 13.23 -21.25
C THR A 407 -2.18 12.76 -19.82
N LEU A 408 -1.62 11.61 -19.44
CA LEU A 408 -1.70 11.01 -18.11
C LEU A 408 -0.29 10.67 -17.65
N LEU A 409 0.10 11.24 -16.51
CA LEU A 409 1.40 11.04 -15.86
C LEU A 409 1.21 10.09 -14.69
N GLY A 410 1.55 8.82 -14.93
CA GLY A 410 1.46 7.74 -13.95
C GLY A 410 2.60 7.74 -12.94
N ASP A 411 2.61 6.73 -12.08
CA ASP A 411 3.64 6.50 -11.08
C ASP A 411 5.06 6.48 -11.65
N LEU A 412 5.28 5.98 -12.86
CA LEU A 412 6.56 6.07 -13.56
C LEU A 412 7.16 7.49 -13.57
N VAL A 413 6.31 8.51 -13.64
CA VAL A 413 6.71 9.92 -13.63
C VAL A 413 6.76 10.49 -12.20
N LEU A 414 5.94 9.95 -11.29
CA LEU A 414 5.71 10.47 -9.93
C LEU A 414 6.59 9.81 -8.87
N SER A 415 7.11 8.62 -9.13
CA SER A 415 8.01 7.88 -8.27
C SER A 415 9.27 8.69 -7.94
N ASN A 416 9.80 8.46 -6.74
CA ASN A 416 10.96 9.16 -6.18
C ASN A 416 10.80 10.69 -6.07
N LYS A 417 9.55 11.15 -6.03
CA LYS A 417 9.18 12.55 -5.80
C LYS A 417 8.15 12.63 -4.70
N LEU A 418 8.26 13.67 -3.88
CA LEU A 418 7.19 14.02 -2.95
C LEU A 418 6.17 14.87 -3.71
N VAL A 419 4.96 14.34 -3.89
CA VAL A 419 3.84 15.01 -4.56
C VAL A 419 2.84 15.49 -3.51
N LEU A 420 2.52 16.77 -3.51
CA LEU A 420 1.56 17.41 -2.60
C LEU A 420 0.29 17.80 -3.34
N TYR A 421 -0.86 17.46 -2.77
CA TYR A 421 -2.19 17.80 -3.26
C TYR A 421 -2.88 18.72 -2.24
N ASP A 422 -2.98 20.02 -2.55
CA ASP A 422 -3.66 21.00 -1.71
C ASP A 422 -5.01 21.37 -2.33
N LEU A 423 -6.07 20.64 -1.94
CA LEU A 423 -7.41 20.86 -2.48
C LEU A 423 -8.11 22.04 -1.81
N GLU A 424 -7.57 22.58 -0.71
CA GLU A 424 -8.06 23.83 -0.14
C GLU A 424 -7.62 25.02 -1.00
N LYS A 425 -6.43 24.95 -1.59
CA LYS A 425 -5.90 25.97 -2.53
C LYS A 425 -6.08 25.62 -4.01
N GLN A 426 -6.64 24.45 -4.32
CA GLN A 426 -6.77 23.94 -5.70
C GLN A 426 -5.41 23.94 -6.42
N ALA A 427 -4.38 23.39 -5.78
CA ALA A 427 -3.03 23.36 -6.30
C ALA A 427 -2.37 21.99 -6.03
N ILE A 428 -1.41 21.64 -6.88
CA ILE A 428 -0.58 20.44 -6.73
C ILE A 428 0.89 20.83 -6.93
N GLY A 429 1.81 20.15 -6.27
CA GLY A 429 3.23 20.40 -6.41
C GLY A 429 4.06 19.15 -6.24
N TRP A 430 5.32 19.21 -6.65
CA TRP A 430 6.24 18.10 -6.47
C TRP A 430 7.68 18.57 -6.33
N THR A 431 8.51 17.73 -5.71
CA THR A 431 9.96 17.91 -5.61
C THR A 431 10.65 16.56 -5.58
N GLU A 432 11.89 16.51 -6.07
CA GLU A 432 12.74 15.32 -5.92
C GLU A 432 12.91 15.00 -4.43
N TYR A 433 12.71 13.73 -4.06
CA TYR A 433 12.72 13.37 -2.66
C TYR A 433 13.16 11.92 -2.43
N ASN A 434 13.82 11.68 -1.30
CA ASN A 434 14.13 10.32 -0.87
C ASN A 434 12.88 9.72 -0.20
N CYS A 435 12.12 8.93 -0.95
CA CYS A 435 10.88 8.32 -0.46
C CYS A 435 11.07 7.25 0.62
N SER A 436 12.31 6.85 0.95
CA SER A 436 12.63 6.02 2.10
C SER A 436 12.93 6.84 3.37
N SER A 437 12.77 8.18 3.33
CA SER A 437 13.04 9.11 4.45
C SER A 437 11.76 9.43 5.25
N SER A 438 11.63 10.66 5.74
CA SER A 438 10.49 11.14 6.53
C SER A 438 10.16 12.59 6.20
N ILE A 439 8.88 12.91 6.10
CA ILE A 439 8.35 14.28 5.93
C ILE A 439 7.86 14.84 7.25
N GLU A 440 7.71 16.17 7.32
CA GLU A 440 7.16 16.86 8.48
C GLU A 440 5.71 17.28 8.22
N LEU A 441 4.78 16.79 9.04
CA LEU A 441 3.38 17.20 9.03
C LEU A 441 3.06 18.12 10.21
N LYS A 442 2.31 19.18 9.93
CA LYS A 442 1.79 20.08 10.96
C LYS A 442 0.42 19.62 11.46
N ASP A 443 0.28 19.54 12.77
CA ASP A 443 -1.02 19.46 13.44
C ASP A 443 -1.63 20.87 13.48
N GLU A 444 -2.80 21.03 12.87
CA GLU A 444 -3.42 22.34 12.72
C GLU A 444 -4.09 22.86 14.01
N ILE A 445 -4.29 22.00 15.00
CA ILE A 445 -4.87 22.37 16.30
C ILE A 445 -3.77 22.83 17.25
N THR A 446 -2.75 22.00 17.43
CA THR A 446 -1.67 22.27 18.39
C THR A 446 -0.58 23.16 17.80
N GLY A 447 -0.48 23.22 16.46
CA GLY A 447 0.63 23.83 15.75
C GLY A 447 1.93 23.02 15.85
N SER A 448 1.92 21.84 16.46
CA SER A 448 3.09 20.97 16.52
C SER A 448 3.40 20.37 15.16
N VAL A 449 4.67 20.08 14.94
CA VAL A 449 5.16 19.45 13.71
C VAL A 449 5.72 18.09 14.09
N HIS A 450 5.36 17.07 13.30
CA HIS A 450 5.70 15.69 13.55
C HIS A 450 6.23 14.99 12.31
N LEU A 451 7.21 14.12 12.50
CA LEU A 451 7.76 13.28 11.43
C LEU A 451 6.80 12.14 11.07
N VAL A 452 6.62 11.92 9.76
CA VAL A 452 5.97 10.75 9.16
C VAL A 452 6.97 10.07 8.25
N GLY A 453 7.23 8.78 8.51
CA GLY A 453 8.27 8.01 7.82
C GLY A 453 7.73 7.15 6.68
N ALA A 454 8.64 6.60 5.90
CA ALA A 454 8.33 5.61 4.88
C ALA A 454 7.93 4.27 5.49
N HIS A 455 7.02 3.58 4.80
CA HIS A 455 6.56 2.23 5.12
C HIS A 455 6.84 1.30 3.95
N SER A 456 7.06 0.03 4.25
CA SER A 456 7.02 -1.05 3.26
C SER A 456 6.27 -2.20 3.88
N LEU A 457 4.95 -2.23 3.66
CA LEU A 457 4.12 -3.34 4.07
C LEU A 457 4.54 -4.56 3.26
N SER A 458 5.28 -5.46 3.90
CA SER A 458 5.36 -6.85 3.50
C SER A 458 4.48 -7.63 4.46
N ARG A 459 3.58 -8.47 3.95
CA ARG A 459 2.87 -9.42 4.82
C ARG A 459 3.85 -10.54 5.14
N GLY A 460 4.77 -10.27 6.08
CA GLY A 460 5.63 -11.30 6.65
C GLY A 460 4.72 -12.42 7.14
N CYS A 461 5.03 -13.66 6.75
CA CYS A 461 4.45 -14.85 7.37
C CYS A 461 4.45 -14.62 8.88
N SER A 462 3.28 -14.39 9.49
CA SER A 462 3.21 -14.35 10.94
C SER A 462 3.46 -15.78 11.39
N VAL A 463 4.72 -16.13 11.63
CA VAL A 463 5.04 -17.41 12.23
C VAL A 463 4.48 -17.30 13.65
N SER A 464 3.29 -17.86 13.84
CA SER A 464 2.63 -17.82 15.13
C SER A 464 3.61 -18.30 16.19
N VAL A 465 3.77 -17.57 17.29
CA VAL A 465 4.54 -18.06 18.44
C VAL A 465 4.05 -19.45 18.87
N ARG A 466 2.76 -19.77 18.64
CA ARG A 466 2.23 -21.14 18.78
C ARG A 466 2.86 -22.12 17.80
N ALA A 467 3.05 -21.77 16.53
CA ALA A 467 3.69 -22.64 15.53
C ALA A 467 5.16 -22.94 15.89
N ILE A 468 5.90 -21.93 16.36
CA ILE A 468 7.27 -22.10 16.87
C ILE A 468 7.27 -22.99 18.11
N PHE A 469 6.31 -22.79 19.03
CA PHE A 469 6.19 -23.60 20.24
C PHE A 469 5.79 -25.06 19.93
N PHE A 470 4.91 -25.29 18.96
CA PHE A 470 4.53 -26.64 18.50
C PHE A 470 5.68 -27.33 17.78
N LEU A 471 6.45 -26.61 16.95
CA LEU A 471 7.67 -27.16 16.34
C LEU A 471 8.72 -27.52 17.39
N LEU A 472 8.95 -26.66 18.37
CA LEU A 472 9.87 -26.92 19.50
C LEU A 472 9.42 -28.13 20.33
N MET A 473 8.12 -28.26 20.60
CA MET A 473 7.56 -29.39 21.35
C MET A 473 7.59 -30.70 20.55
N ALA A 474 7.34 -30.65 19.24
CA ALA A 474 7.43 -31.81 18.35
C ALA A 474 8.89 -32.29 18.23
N LEU A 475 9.85 -31.36 18.08
CA LEU A 475 11.28 -31.68 18.08
C LEU A 475 11.71 -32.28 19.43
N LEU A 476 11.21 -31.78 20.56
CA LEU A 476 11.49 -32.32 21.89
C LEU A 476 10.87 -33.70 22.16
N HIS A 477 9.79 -34.08 21.46
CA HIS A 477 9.13 -35.38 21.64
C HIS A 477 9.63 -36.49 20.69
N ASP A 478 10.13 -36.15 19.49
CA ASP A 478 10.57 -37.14 18.49
C ASP A 478 12.09 -37.22 18.26
N PHE A 479 12.90 -36.71 19.20
CA PHE A 479 14.38 -36.71 19.14
C PHE A 479 15.02 -38.11 18.93
N LYS A 480 14.27 -39.21 19.15
CA LYS A 480 14.78 -40.58 18.94
C LYS A 480 14.44 -41.20 17.58
N ARG A 481 13.63 -40.57 16.73
CA ARG A 481 13.20 -41.17 15.44
C ARG A 481 13.70 -40.47 14.17
N LEU A 482 14.27 -39.26 14.27
CA LEU A 482 14.73 -38.49 13.09
C LEU A 482 16.21 -38.64 12.71
N GLN A 483 16.99 -39.46 13.41
CA GLN A 483 18.41 -39.66 13.08
C GLN A 483 18.64 -40.46 11.78
N ALA A 484 17.68 -41.28 11.36
CA ALA A 484 17.78 -42.12 10.16
C ALA A 484 17.41 -41.44 8.83
N PRO A 485 16.37 -40.59 8.72
CA PRO A 485 15.98 -40.00 7.43
C PRO A 485 16.86 -38.81 6.97
N ILE A 486 17.54 -38.10 7.88
CA ILE A 486 18.40 -36.94 7.52
C ILE A 486 19.72 -37.40 6.87
N ALA A 487 20.27 -38.53 7.33
CA ALA A 487 21.48 -39.11 6.73
C ALA A 487 21.23 -39.72 5.33
N ALA A 488 20.00 -40.10 5.02
CA ALA A 488 19.63 -40.67 3.73
C ALA A 488 19.38 -39.60 2.64
N LEU A 489 18.96 -38.38 3.01
CA LEU A 489 18.76 -37.27 2.08
C LEU A 489 20.08 -36.65 1.60
N ALA A 490 21.16 -36.73 2.40
CA ALA A 490 22.46 -36.19 2.06
C ALA A 490 23.27 -37.06 1.07
N ALA A 491 22.81 -38.28 0.75
CA ALA A 491 23.54 -39.25 -0.04
C ALA A 491 23.02 -39.44 -1.49
N THR A 492 21.99 -38.69 -1.91
CA THR A 492 21.32 -38.90 -3.21
C THR A 492 21.27 -37.70 -4.16
N MET A 493 22.03 -36.63 -3.92
CA MET A 493 22.14 -35.54 -4.93
C MET A 493 23.40 -35.72 -5.79
N PRO A 494 23.26 -35.85 -7.12
CA PRO A 494 24.39 -35.97 -8.03
C PRO A 494 25.04 -34.62 -8.35
N ASP A 495 26.37 -34.64 -8.43
CA ASP A 495 27.20 -33.59 -9.00
C ASP A 495 26.86 -33.35 -10.49
N SER A 496 26.33 -32.16 -10.84
CA SER A 496 26.55 -31.52 -12.15
C SER A 496 26.07 -30.05 -12.20
N CYS A 497 27.04 -29.14 -12.43
CA CYS A 497 27.11 -27.87 -13.19
C CYS A 497 25.81 -27.18 -13.70
N SER A 498 25.70 -25.85 -13.89
CA SER A 498 26.61 -24.69 -13.80
C SER A 498 25.82 -23.40 -14.17
N THR A 499 26.27 -22.23 -13.67
CA THR A 499 25.96 -20.80 -14.01
C THR A 499 24.72 -20.12 -13.40
N MET A 500 24.92 -19.31 -12.35
CA MET A 500 24.33 -17.96 -12.07
C MET A 500 24.79 -17.44 -10.67
N ASP A 501 25.55 -16.34 -10.62
CA ASP A 501 26.34 -15.92 -9.45
C ASP A 501 25.59 -15.13 -8.33
N SER A 502 24.29 -14.86 -8.45
CA SER A 502 23.52 -14.16 -7.40
C SER A 502 22.75 -15.09 -6.45
N CYS A 503 22.43 -16.32 -6.86
CA CYS A 503 21.85 -17.33 -5.97
C CYS A 503 22.90 -18.04 -5.08
N HIS A 504 24.18 -18.00 -5.46
CA HIS A 504 25.24 -18.74 -4.75
C HIS A 504 25.63 -18.13 -3.40
N VAL A 505 25.45 -16.81 -3.21
CA VAL A 505 25.79 -16.15 -1.94
C VAL A 505 24.72 -16.39 -0.87
N ALA A 506 23.43 -16.27 -1.23
CA ALA A 506 22.32 -16.54 -0.32
C ALA A 506 22.22 -18.03 0.05
N THR A 507 22.47 -18.94 -0.90
CA THR A 507 22.53 -20.38 -0.62
C THR A 507 23.75 -20.78 0.22
N ALA A 508 24.93 -20.19 0.00
CA ALA A 508 26.10 -20.43 0.83
C ALA A 508 25.94 -19.90 2.27
N ALA A 509 25.33 -18.72 2.45
CA ALA A 509 25.03 -18.13 3.75
C ALA A 509 24.00 -18.98 4.53
N ALA A 510 22.93 -19.42 3.85
CA ALA A 510 21.95 -20.33 4.42
C ALA A 510 22.55 -21.69 4.83
N ILE A 511 23.43 -22.27 4.00
CA ILE A 511 24.14 -23.52 4.32
C ILE A 511 25.09 -23.31 5.51
N SER A 512 25.77 -22.17 5.59
CA SER A 512 26.65 -21.81 6.72
C SER A 512 25.86 -21.67 8.03
N ASN A 513 24.70 -21.00 8.00
CA ASN A 513 23.81 -20.84 9.14
C ASN A 513 23.22 -22.19 9.61
N LEU A 514 22.89 -23.09 8.68
CA LEU A 514 22.44 -24.46 8.99
C LEU A 514 23.56 -25.33 9.60
N GLN A 515 24.81 -25.16 9.13
CA GLN A 515 25.98 -25.83 9.72
C GLN A 515 26.29 -25.28 11.13
N GLN A 516 26.15 -23.97 11.36
CA GLN A 516 26.28 -23.36 12.69
C GLN A 516 25.19 -23.84 13.64
N LEU A 517 23.93 -23.95 13.18
CA LEU A 517 22.85 -24.52 13.98
C LEU A 517 23.17 -25.96 14.40
N SER A 518 23.59 -26.81 13.46
CA SER A 518 24.02 -28.20 13.74
C SER A 518 25.14 -28.31 14.78
N LEU A 519 26.16 -27.44 14.68
CA LEU A 519 27.24 -27.36 15.67
C LEU A 519 26.70 -26.89 17.03
N THR A 520 25.87 -25.84 17.07
CA THR A 520 25.31 -25.30 18.31
C THR A 520 24.47 -26.35 19.05
N PHE A 521 23.70 -27.17 18.31
CA PHE A 521 22.95 -28.31 18.86
C PHE A 521 23.88 -29.39 19.45
N SER A 522 25.00 -29.70 18.79
CA SER A 522 25.99 -30.68 19.29
C SER A 522 26.66 -30.26 20.60
N TRP A 523 26.86 -28.95 20.81
CA TRP A 523 27.45 -28.40 22.04
C TRP A 523 26.45 -28.32 23.20
N MET A 524 25.17 -28.10 22.89
CA MET A 524 24.07 -28.06 23.87
C MET A 524 23.82 -29.44 24.52
N ASP A 525 24.02 -30.53 23.77
CA ASP A 525 23.93 -31.91 24.27
C ASP A 525 25.05 -32.28 25.27
N LYS A 526 26.20 -31.60 25.19
CA LYS A 526 27.37 -31.86 26.04
C LYS A 526 27.49 -30.92 27.25
N THR A 527 26.60 -29.93 27.40
CA THR A 527 26.70 -28.92 28.47
C THR A 527 25.78 -29.24 29.66
N PRO A 528 26.32 -29.42 30.89
CA PRO A 528 25.51 -29.79 32.06
C PRO A 528 24.84 -28.60 32.78
N SER A 529 25.17 -27.35 32.43
CA SER A 529 24.65 -26.13 33.09
C SER A 529 23.36 -25.60 32.44
N PRO A 530 22.25 -25.44 33.18
CA PRO A 530 20.98 -24.89 32.67
C PRO A 530 21.10 -23.45 32.15
N HIS A 531 21.95 -22.62 32.78
CA HIS A 531 22.16 -21.23 32.36
C HIS A 531 22.90 -21.11 31.02
N GLN A 532 23.83 -22.02 30.74
CA GLN A 532 24.55 -22.05 29.46
C GLN A 532 23.64 -22.55 28.33
N ARG A 533 22.75 -23.50 28.60
CA ARG A 533 21.74 -23.97 27.63
C ARG A 533 20.80 -22.85 27.19
N LEU A 534 20.41 -21.96 28.10
CA LEU A 534 19.58 -20.79 27.76
C LEU A 534 20.31 -19.86 26.77
N HIS A 535 21.62 -19.68 26.95
CA HIS A 535 22.45 -18.87 26.07
C HIS A 535 22.58 -19.46 24.65
N TYR A 536 22.61 -20.80 24.53
CA TYR A 536 22.58 -21.49 23.24
C TYR A 536 21.20 -21.41 22.56
N ILE A 537 20.10 -21.45 23.33
CA ILE A 537 18.74 -21.26 22.78
C ILE A 537 18.58 -19.86 22.19
N THR A 538 19.04 -18.83 22.92
CA THR A 538 19.02 -17.44 22.41
C THR A 538 19.90 -17.27 21.17
N HIS A 539 21.06 -17.95 21.14
CA HIS A 539 21.91 -17.96 19.94
C HIS A 539 21.21 -18.60 18.75
N MET A 540 20.57 -19.77 18.92
CA MET A 540 19.83 -20.44 17.85
C MET A 540 18.62 -19.63 17.37
N GLN A 541 17.92 -18.93 18.26
CA GLN A 541 16.83 -18.01 17.88
C GLN A 541 17.35 -16.88 17.00
N ASN A 542 18.48 -16.28 17.36
CA ASN A 542 19.09 -15.20 16.57
C ASN A 542 19.60 -15.71 15.21
N THR A 543 20.21 -16.91 15.15
CA THR A 543 20.68 -17.52 13.90
C THR A 543 19.52 -17.91 12.97
N LEU A 544 18.42 -18.44 13.52
CA LEU A 544 17.20 -18.75 12.74
C LEU A 544 16.53 -17.47 12.22
N GLN A 545 16.50 -16.42 13.03
CA GLN A 545 15.97 -15.13 12.62
C GLN A 545 16.83 -14.50 11.51
N SER A 546 18.16 -14.57 11.62
CA SER A 546 19.08 -14.14 10.55
C SER A 546 18.88 -14.95 9.26
N ALA A 547 18.76 -16.27 9.35
CA ALA A 547 18.54 -17.14 8.19
C ALA A 547 17.18 -16.87 7.51
N CYS A 548 16.14 -16.52 8.27
CA CYS A 548 14.85 -16.09 7.71
C CYS A 548 14.92 -14.70 7.04
N THR A 549 15.84 -13.84 7.47
CA THR A 549 16.00 -12.49 6.88
C THR A 549 16.80 -12.55 5.58
N GLU A 550 17.66 -13.55 5.41
CA GLU A 550 18.45 -13.79 4.18
C GLU A 550 17.70 -14.65 3.13
N TRP A 551 16.60 -15.30 3.51
CA TRP A 551 15.72 -16.09 2.62
C TRP A 551 14.54 -15.29 2.05
N VAL A 552 14.31 -14.09 2.56
CA VAL A 552 13.36 -13.07 2.05
C VAL A 552 14.17 -12.06 1.27
#